data_AF-A0A2N2B3L4-F1
#
_entry.id   AF-A0A2N2B3L4-F1
#
_cell.length_a   1.000
_cell.length_b   1.000
_cell.length_c   1.000
_cell.angle_alpha   90.00
_cell.angle_beta   90.00
_cell.angle_gamma   90.00
#
_symmetry.space_group_name_H-M   'P 1'
#
loop_
_entity.id
_entity.type
_entity.pdbx_description
1 polymer ?
#
loop_
_entity_poly.entity_id
_entity_poly.type
_entity_poly.pdbx_seq_one_letter_code
_entity_poly.pdbx_strand_id
1 'polypeptide(L)'
;MNEFVKEQELDNILLKLLVSRKNFEEKLLELIMKLLENESSMFLFGFKREIEQHNQFKELEALYYFSEDIKEVYSKCIDIFNKNAGRFKSDEIKEILNGIIWSLENILNEYPKECQNKIELERIEMVSEAIQHMKDVIKESIQRHINHIPSGFLNIEISKLIEELLRQVFEKEGSSIKDIYGYTMKTLNVLDRRIEGRKYINFITSARKNLDTFKSIHVDTMMSNIHESDDIEAFKNIIAIIHELSNKLSNKEKELYILVNESVFSTITIQQSYDKLKDHNHMIERVMKNEDLIEFIISFQDNKLRIFEKLAIEVSDELKKTVAFTLDEINDQSIEVQYLSCQVVQALKQAHEQLSEDKFKRIGDSEETTNLIRILADTIKLKYETLKEKDLAYIINKKEDFIDYEKQLMDFSVDFNNNLGYYFEKMLAGSKEQFINIKEAFSRLVYLLKEQNLKADGAYLKTDLLFEMVTLEEIVKFCLPKLKVHEKESVKELVQLIEDCYLQIENKIKHSGIEMIEPNIHDKFNGKEQEIILVESVEGFKKGEIVAVHTKGYKYKNIPVVRANVIAAK
;
A
#
# COMPACT_ATOMS: atom_id res chain seq x y z
N MET A 1 1.85 0.56 32.99
CA MET A 1 1.89 -0.70 32.23
C MET A 1 2.91 -0.49 31.14
N ASN A 2 3.94 -1.32 31.05
CA ASN A 2 4.95 -1.15 30.00
C ASN A 2 4.41 -1.78 28.72
N GLU A 3 4.06 -0.91 27.78
CA GLU A 3 3.63 -1.30 26.46
C GLU A 3 4.86 -1.41 25.56
N PHE A 4 4.93 -2.46 24.74
CA PHE A 4 6.07 -2.66 23.84
C PHE A 4 6.03 -1.78 22.57
N VAL A 5 4.91 -1.09 22.30
CA VAL A 5 4.82 -0.03 21.29
C VAL A 5 3.86 1.04 21.78
N LYS A 6 4.31 2.29 21.82
CA LYS A 6 3.46 3.43 22.18
C LYS A 6 2.54 3.80 21.02
N GLU A 7 1.37 4.35 21.34
CA GLU A 7 0.42 4.78 20.30
C GLU A 7 1.02 5.82 19.35
N GLN A 8 1.84 6.75 19.85
CA GLN A 8 2.58 7.73 19.03
C GLN A 8 3.56 7.06 18.05
N GLU A 9 4.20 5.96 18.46
CA GLU A 9 5.11 5.21 17.59
C GLU A 9 4.31 4.45 16.53
N LEU A 10 3.17 3.88 16.91
CA LEU A 10 2.22 3.25 15.99
C LEU A 10 1.73 4.23 14.91
N ASP A 11 1.42 5.48 15.31
CA ASP A 11 1.05 6.56 14.39
C ASP A 11 2.18 6.92 13.43
N ASN A 12 3.42 6.98 13.92
CA ASN A 12 4.59 7.23 13.08
C ASN A 12 4.82 6.10 12.07
N ILE A 13 4.63 4.84 12.47
CA ILE A 13 4.71 3.67 11.58
C ILE A 13 3.64 3.79 10.49
N LEU A 14 2.38 4.04 10.88
CA LEU A 14 1.29 4.24 9.92
C LEU A 14 1.59 5.40 8.96
N LEU A 15 2.08 6.53 9.47
CA LEU A 15 2.40 7.69 8.66
C LEU A 15 3.48 7.38 7.62
N LYS A 16 4.58 6.71 8.01
CA LYS A 16 5.64 6.27 7.08
C LYS A 16 5.07 5.37 5.97
N LEU A 17 4.19 4.44 6.34
CA LEU A 17 3.53 3.52 5.43
C LEU A 17 2.59 4.24 4.44
N LEU A 18 1.77 5.18 4.94
CA LEU A 18 0.85 5.97 4.12
C LEU A 18 1.59 6.94 3.19
N VAL A 19 2.67 7.57 3.64
CA VAL A 19 3.50 8.47 2.81
C VAL A 19 4.15 7.68 1.68
N SER A 20 4.72 6.50 1.98
CA SER A 20 5.31 5.62 0.96
C SER A 20 4.26 5.20 -0.08
N ARG A 21 3.07 4.79 0.37
CA ARG A 21 1.93 4.45 -0.50
C ARG A 21 1.54 5.63 -1.40
N LYS A 22 1.34 6.82 -0.81
CA LYS A 22 0.90 8.01 -1.55
C LYS A 22 1.91 8.43 -2.62
N ASN A 23 3.20 8.46 -2.28
CA ASN A 23 4.25 8.80 -3.24
C ASN A 23 4.32 7.82 -4.42
N PHE A 24 4.03 6.54 -4.16
CA PHE A 24 3.93 5.54 -5.22
C PHE A 24 2.69 5.73 -6.08
N GLU A 25 1.52 5.95 -5.46
CA GLU A 25 0.24 6.20 -6.15
C GLU A 25 0.36 7.39 -7.12
N GLU A 26 0.96 8.51 -6.68
CA GLU A 26 1.16 9.70 -7.53
C GLU A 26 2.04 9.41 -8.75
N LYS A 27 3.17 8.72 -8.55
CA LYS A 27 4.08 8.33 -9.64
C LYS A 27 3.48 7.29 -10.57
N LEU A 28 2.69 6.35 -10.04
CA LEU A 28 1.99 5.34 -10.83
C LEU A 28 0.98 6.01 -11.76
N LEU A 29 0.22 6.98 -11.24
CA LEU A 29 -0.70 7.76 -12.05
C LEU A 29 0.03 8.57 -13.13
N GLU A 30 1.17 9.19 -12.80
CA GLU A 30 1.99 9.90 -13.79
C GLU A 30 2.49 8.98 -14.92
N LEU A 31 2.92 7.76 -14.57
CA LEU A 31 3.37 6.76 -15.54
C LEU A 31 2.20 6.28 -16.40
N ILE A 32 1.06 5.92 -15.79
CA ILE A 32 -0.16 5.53 -16.51
C ILE A 32 -0.59 6.64 -17.46
N MET A 33 -0.55 7.91 -17.03
CA MET A 33 -0.87 9.06 -17.87
C MET A 33 0.02 9.12 -19.11
N LYS A 34 1.34 9.03 -18.94
CA LYS A 34 2.30 9.06 -20.06
C LYS A 34 2.09 7.90 -21.03
N LEU A 35 1.83 6.71 -20.50
CA LEU A 35 1.57 5.52 -21.32
C LEU A 35 0.26 5.64 -22.11
N LEU A 36 -0.80 6.15 -21.48
CA LEU A 36 -2.06 6.40 -22.16
C LEU A 36 -1.95 7.49 -23.21
N GLU A 37 -1.25 8.61 -22.93
CA GLU A 37 -0.99 9.65 -23.93
C GLU A 37 -0.22 9.11 -25.15
N ASN A 38 0.74 8.23 -24.92
CA ASN A 38 1.50 7.58 -25.99
C ASN A 38 0.63 6.64 -26.82
N GLU A 39 -0.16 5.76 -26.18
CA GLU A 39 -1.07 4.86 -26.88
C GLU A 39 -2.16 5.63 -27.63
N SER A 40 -2.70 6.70 -27.06
CA SER A 40 -3.64 7.60 -27.76
C SER A 40 -2.99 8.25 -28.97
N SER A 41 -1.72 8.63 -28.90
CA SER A 41 -0.99 9.20 -30.05
C SER A 41 -0.75 8.15 -31.15
N MET A 42 -0.34 6.94 -30.78
CA MET A 42 -0.17 5.81 -31.72
C MET A 42 -1.48 5.44 -32.42
N PHE A 43 -2.56 5.49 -31.65
CA PHE A 43 -3.90 5.25 -32.16
C PHE A 43 -4.37 6.35 -33.12
N LEU A 44 -4.19 7.63 -32.77
CA LEU A 44 -4.48 8.76 -33.66
C LEU A 44 -3.62 8.73 -34.93
N PHE A 45 -2.41 8.19 -34.87
CA PHE A 45 -1.59 7.95 -36.06
C PHE A 45 -2.22 6.90 -37.00
N GLY A 46 -2.82 5.84 -36.46
CA GLY A 46 -3.60 4.89 -37.24
C GLY A 46 -4.79 5.56 -37.94
N PHE A 47 -5.47 6.45 -37.22
CA PHE A 47 -6.58 7.23 -37.75
C PHE A 47 -6.14 8.24 -38.83
N LYS A 48 -4.99 8.90 -38.67
CA LYS A 48 -4.36 9.71 -39.73
C LYS A 48 -4.16 8.90 -41.00
N ARG A 49 -3.62 7.68 -40.88
CA ARG A 49 -3.42 6.77 -42.03
C ARG A 49 -4.75 6.36 -42.68
N GLU A 50 -5.80 6.08 -41.90
CA GLU A 50 -7.11 5.76 -42.46
C GLU A 50 -7.70 6.96 -43.24
N ILE A 51 -7.58 8.18 -42.71
CA ILE A 51 -8.00 9.40 -43.43
C ILE A 51 -7.20 9.56 -44.72
N GLU A 52 -5.89 9.35 -44.69
CA GLU A 52 -5.03 9.44 -45.87
C GLU A 52 -5.31 8.35 -46.91
N GLN A 53 -5.68 7.14 -46.48
CA GLN A 53 -5.94 5.99 -47.35
C GLN A 53 -7.31 6.05 -48.02
N HIS A 54 -8.33 6.53 -47.31
CA HIS A 54 -9.68 6.65 -47.87
C HIS A 54 -9.94 8.03 -48.48
N ASN A 55 -8.90 8.75 -48.88
CA ASN A 55 -9.06 10.09 -49.40
C ASN A 55 -9.20 10.14 -50.93
N GLN A 56 -10.31 10.71 -51.42
CA GLN A 56 -10.48 11.05 -52.84
C GLN A 56 -9.46 12.10 -53.33
N PHE A 57 -8.81 12.85 -52.41
CA PHE A 57 -7.75 13.78 -52.79
C PHE A 57 -6.56 13.13 -53.45
N LYS A 58 -6.22 11.89 -53.09
CA LYS A 58 -5.05 11.22 -53.68
C LYS A 58 -5.19 11.04 -55.20
N GLU A 59 -6.42 10.90 -55.67
CA GLU A 59 -6.75 10.81 -57.09
C GLU A 59 -6.75 12.19 -57.76
N LEU A 60 -7.14 13.26 -57.04
CA LEU A 60 -7.00 14.65 -57.50
C LEU A 60 -5.54 15.13 -57.57
N GLU A 61 -4.67 14.68 -56.64
CA GLU A 61 -3.23 14.95 -56.67
C GLU A 61 -2.57 14.32 -57.91
N ALA A 62 -3.02 13.14 -58.33
CA ALA A 62 -2.59 12.53 -59.57
C ALA A 62 -2.93 13.38 -60.81
N LEU A 63 -3.95 14.26 -60.74
CA LEU A 63 -4.31 15.19 -61.82
C LEU A 63 -3.29 16.32 -61.97
N TYR A 64 -2.70 16.80 -60.88
CA TYR A 64 -1.63 17.79 -60.92
C TYR A 64 -0.38 17.22 -61.62
N TYR A 65 0.00 15.99 -61.29
CA TYR A 65 1.09 15.31 -61.99
C TYR A 65 0.74 15.03 -63.47
N PHE A 66 -0.49 14.61 -63.73
CA PHE A 66 -1.00 14.40 -65.09
C PHE A 66 -1.06 15.70 -65.92
N SER A 67 -1.35 16.83 -65.29
CA SER A 67 -1.40 18.10 -65.98
C SER A 67 0.02 18.53 -66.39
N GLU A 68 1.04 18.29 -65.57
CA GLU A 68 2.44 18.52 -65.97
C GLU A 68 2.86 17.60 -67.13
N ASP A 69 2.40 16.34 -67.18
CA ASP A 69 2.61 15.46 -68.33
C ASP A 69 1.98 16.04 -69.62
N ILE A 70 0.77 16.60 -69.54
CA ILE A 70 0.11 17.28 -70.68
C ILE A 70 0.94 18.46 -71.17
N LYS A 71 1.48 19.27 -70.25
CA LYS A 71 2.32 20.42 -70.57
C LYS A 71 3.64 20.00 -71.23
N GLU A 72 4.26 18.93 -70.74
CA GLU A 72 5.46 18.34 -71.36
C GLU A 72 5.16 17.85 -72.78
N VAL A 73 4.02 17.20 -72.97
CA VAL A 73 3.54 16.73 -74.26
C VAL A 73 3.31 17.87 -75.26
N TYR A 74 2.58 18.93 -74.86
CA TYR A 74 2.33 20.08 -75.74
C TYR A 74 3.64 20.79 -76.10
N SER A 75 4.57 20.90 -75.14
CA SER A 75 5.90 21.46 -75.38
C SER A 75 6.69 20.63 -76.40
N LYS A 76 6.68 19.30 -76.26
CA LYS A 76 7.31 18.38 -77.24
C LYS A 76 6.67 18.48 -78.63
N CYS A 77 5.35 18.62 -78.71
CA CYS A 77 4.64 18.81 -79.98
C CYS A 77 5.06 20.11 -80.65
N ILE A 78 5.07 21.23 -79.91
CA ILE A 78 5.52 22.53 -80.41
C ILE A 78 6.98 22.45 -80.86
N ASP A 79 7.86 21.77 -80.12
CA ASP A 79 9.26 21.56 -80.53
C ASP A 79 9.38 20.76 -81.83
N ILE A 80 8.59 19.69 -82.00
CA ILE A 80 8.55 18.89 -83.22
C ILE A 80 8.04 19.72 -84.39
N PHE A 81 6.98 20.51 -84.19
CA PHE A 81 6.42 21.36 -85.24
C PHE A 81 7.37 22.50 -85.61
N ASN A 82 7.97 23.18 -84.64
CA ASN A 82 8.97 24.23 -84.88
C ASN A 82 10.20 23.70 -85.63
N LYS A 83 10.69 22.50 -85.29
CA LYS A 83 11.81 21.85 -86.00
C LYS A 83 11.49 21.52 -87.45
N ASN A 84 10.23 21.25 -87.77
CA ASN A 84 9.79 20.86 -89.12
C ASN A 84 9.13 22.01 -89.91
N ALA A 85 8.72 23.11 -89.27
CA ALA A 85 8.04 24.24 -89.90
C ALA A 85 8.89 24.92 -91.00
N GLY A 86 10.23 24.94 -90.83
CA GLY A 86 11.16 25.45 -91.84
C GLY A 86 11.45 24.49 -93.00
N ARG A 87 10.99 23.23 -92.93
CA ARG A 87 11.26 22.18 -93.94
C ARG A 87 10.28 22.20 -95.10
N PHE A 88 9.01 22.52 -94.83
CA PHE A 88 7.96 22.57 -95.86
C PHE A 88 8.19 23.74 -96.83
N LYS A 89 8.06 23.51 -98.14
CA LYS A 89 8.18 24.58 -99.16
C LYS A 89 6.88 25.35 -99.41
N SER A 90 5.72 24.72 -99.15
CA SER A 90 4.40 25.34 -99.35
C SER A 90 4.10 26.37 -98.27
N ASP A 91 3.79 27.60 -98.68
CA ASP A 91 3.44 28.67 -97.75
C ASP A 91 2.07 28.44 -97.07
N GLU A 92 1.12 27.76 -97.75
CA GLU A 92 -0.16 27.35 -97.15
C GLU A 92 0.06 26.38 -95.97
N ILE A 93 0.94 25.39 -96.14
CA ILE A 93 1.22 24.38 -95.11
C ILE A 93 1.97 24.99 -93.94
N LYS A 94 2.90 25.91 -94.20
CA LYS A 94 3.55 26.68 -93.14
C LYS A 94 2.55 27.51 -92.36
N GLU A 95 1.60 28.16 -93.03
CA GLU A 95 0.56 28.96 -92.38
C GLU A 95 -0.33 28.09 -91.47
N ILE A 96 -0.72 26.90 -91.95
CA ILE A 96 -1.48 25.92 -91.16
C ILE A 96 -0.67 25.44 -89.96
N LEU A 97 0.60 25.06 -90.13
CA LEU A 97 1.48 24.62 -89.05
C LEU A 97 1.73 25.73 -88.03
N ASN A 98 1.95 26.96 -88.48
CA ASN A 98 2.08 28.12 -87.61
C ASN A 98 0.79 28.42 -86.84
N GLY A 99 -0.38 28.25 -87.46
CA GLY A 99 -1.67 28.35 -86.79
C GLY A 99 -1.89 27.26 -85.74
N ILE A 100 -1.45 26.03 -86.01
CA ILE A 100 -1.44 24.92 -85.05
C ILE A 100 -0.50 25.25 -83.89
N ILE A 101 0.76 25.63 -84.16
CA ILE A 101 1.76 26.00 -83.15
C ILE A 101 1.24 27.13 -82.26
N TRP A 102 0.74 28.21 -82.86
CA TRP A 102 0.20 29.36 -82.13
C TRP A 102 -0.96 28.96 -81.21
N SER A 103 -1.85 28.08 -81.68
CA SER A 103 -2.95 27.57 -80.86
C SER A 103 -2.45 26.71 -79.70
N LEU A 104 -1.45 25.85 -79.92
CA LEU A 104 -0.84 25.02 -78.87
C LEU A 104 -0.05 25.88 -77.85
N GLU A 105 0.66 26.91 -78.32
CA GLU A 105 1.36 27.88 -77.48
C GLU A 105 0.39 28.69 -76.62
N ASN A 106 -0.75 29.10 -77.19
CA ASN A 106 -1.81 29.77 -76.42
C ASN A 106 -2.40 28.85 -75.33
N ILE A 107 -2.64 27.58 -75.64
CA ILE A 107 -3.11 26.59 -74.65
C ILE A 107 -2.08 26.42 -73.52
N LEU A 108 -0.77 26.42 -73.83
CA LEU A 108 0.29 26.39 -72.83
C LEU A 108 0.41 27.70 -72.03
N ASN A 109 0.16 28.84 -72.65
CA ASN A 109 0.20 30.15 -71.98
C ASN A 109 -0.98 30.37 -71.03
N GLU A 110 -2.15 29.79 -71.34
CA GLU A 110 -3.32 29.77 -70.46
C GLU A 110 -3.22 28.73 -69.33
N TYR A 111 -2.14 27.95 -69.31
CA TYR A 111 -1.93 26.90 -68.33
C TYR A 111 -1.65 27.49 -66.93
N PRO A 112 -2.28 26.98 -65.85
CA PRO A 112 -2.02 27.46 -64.48
C PRO A 112 -0.55 27.34 -64.10
N LYS A 113 0.12 28.47 -63.86
CA LYS A 113 1.51 28.51 -63.36
C LYS A 113 1.53 28.26 -61.85
N GLU A 114 1.36 27.03 -61.39
CA GLU A 114 1.58 26.68 -59.99
C GLU A 114 2.62 25.58 -59.86
N CYS A 115 3.69 25.83 -59.10
CA CYS A 115 4.79 24.88 -58.86
C CYS A 115 4.51 23.89 -57.72
N GLN A 116 3.38 24.03 -57.00
CA GLN A 116 3.09 23.26 -55.79
C GLN A 116 1.62 22.80 -55.77
N ASN A 117 1.44 21.56 -55.31
CA ASN A 117 0.14 20.94 -55.09
C ASN A 117 -0.53 21.53 -53.83
N LYS A 118 -1.15 22.72 -53.95
CA LYS A 118 -1.80 23.41 -52.81
C LYS A 118 -2.86 22.55 -52.12
N ILE A 119 -3.53 21.69 -52.88
CA ILE A 119 -4.56 20.77 -52.39
C ILE A 119 -3.98 19.75 -51.40
N GLU A 120 -2.78 19.24 -51.69
CA GLU A 120 -2.06 18.32 -50.80
C GLU A 120 -1.61 18.99 -49.50
N LEU A 121 -1.11 20.24 -49.59
CA LEU A 121 -0.68 21.01 -48.43
C LEU A 121 -1.86 21.30 -47.50
N GLU A 122 -2.97 21.82 -48.04
CA GLU A 122 -4.19 22.07 -47.24
C GLU A 122 -4.77 20.79 -46.65
N ARG A 123 -4.69 19.66 -47.36
CA ARG A 123 -5.09 18.35 -46.82
C ARG A 123 -4.22 17.98 -45.61
N ILE A 124 -2.90 18.06 -45.75
CA ILE A 124 -1.96 17.70 -44.69
C ILE A 124 -2.19 18.60 -43.46
N GLU A 125 -2.37 19.90 -43.68
CA GLU A 125 -2.69 20.86 -42.61
C GLU A 125 -4.01 20.51 -41.91
N MET A 126 -5.11 20.36 -42.65
CA MET A 126 -6.42 20.01 -42.08
C MET A 126 -6.40 18.69 -41.29
N VAL A 127 -5.78 17.65 -41.85
CA VAL A 127 -5.67 16.36 -41.16
C VAL A 127 -4.81 16.51 -39.91
N SER A 128 -3.69 17.23 -39.99
CA SER A 128 -2.80 17.43 -38.85
C SER A 128 -3.47 18.25 -37.74
N GLU A 129 -4.21 19.30 -38.08
CA GLU A 129 -5.01 20.10 -37.14
C GLU A 129 -6.09 19.26 -36.47
N ALA A 130 -6.83 18.45 -37.22
CA ALA A 130 -7.86 17.57 -36.67
C ALA A 130 -7.26 16.54 -35.70
N ILE A 131 -6.15 15.90 -36.08
CA ILE A 131 -5.41 14.96 -35.23
C ILE A 131 -4.94 15.63 -33.94
N GLN A 132 -4.38 16.84 -34.07
CA GLN A 132 -3.90 17.60 -32.92
C GLN A 132 -5.06 17.95 -31.97
N HIS A 133 -6.19 18.40 -32.52
CA HIS A 133 -7.38 18.73 -31.71
C HIS A 133 -7.94 17.49 -30.99
N MET A 134 -8.02 16.34 -31.67
CA MET A 134 -8.42 15.07 -31.03
C MET A 134 -7.42 14.64 -29.96
N LYS A 135 -6.12 14.83 -30.18
CA LYS A 135 -5.08 14.54 -29.20
C LYS A 135 -5.23 15.39 -27.95
N ASP A 136 -5.50 16.69 -28.12
CA ASP A 136 -5.67 17.62 -27.02
C ASP A 136 -6.93 17.29 -26.20
N VAL A 137 -8.04 16.95 -26.87
CA VAL A 137 -9.28 16.48 -26.19
C VAL A 137 -9.03 15.22 -25.37
N ILE A 138 -8.36 14.22 -25.95
CA ILE A 138 -8.06 12.96 -25.23
C ILE A 138 -7.14 13.23 -24.04
N LYS A 139 -6.08 14.03 -24.24
CA LYS A 139 -5.11 14.38 -23.20
C LYS A 139 -5.78 15.12 -22.03
N GLU A 140 -6.56 16.16 -22.32
CA GLU A 140 -7.28 16.90 -21.28
C GLU A 140 -8.25 16.02 -20.52
N SER A 141 -8.92 15.08 -21.20
CA SER A 141 -9.84 14.13 -20.58
C SER A 141 -9.15 13.14 -19.66
N ILE A 142 -8.04 12.53 -20.11
CA ILE A 142 -7.19 11.65 -19.31
C ILE A 142 -6.72 12.39 -18.06
N GLN A 143 -6.14 13.59 -18.23
CA GLN A 143 -5.65 14.40 -17.12
C GLN A 143 -6.76 14.72 -16.12
N ARG A 144 -7.94 15.11 -16.63
CA ARG A 144 -9.11 15.43 -15.79
C ARG A 144 -9.51 14.21 -14.98
N HIS A 145 -9.59 13.02 -15.57
CA HIS A 145 -10.02 11.81 -14.85
C HIS A 145 -8.96 11.28 -13.88
N ILE A 146 -7.68 11.34 -14.25
CA ILE A 146 -6.58 10.99 -13.34
C ILE A 146 -6.60 11.85 -12.08
N ASN A 147 -6.82 13.16 -12.23
CA ASN A 147 -6.87 14.09 -11.09
C ASN A 147 -8.04 13.82 -10.11
N HIS A 148 -9.03 13.02 -10.51
CA HIS A 148 -10.18 12.66 -9.67
C HIS A 148 -10.08 11.23 -9.09
N ILE A 149 -9.00 10.49 -9.35
CA ILE A 149 -8.78 9.17 -8.76
C ILE A 149 -8.49 9.36 -7.26
N PRO A 150 -9.27 8.72 -6.37
CA PRO A 150 -9.05 8.85 -4.93
C PRO A 150 -7.74 8.18 -4.50
N SER A 151 -7.12 8.72 -3.45
CA SER A 151 -6.02 8.06 -2.77
C SER A 151 -6.46 6.69 -2.24
N GLY A 152 -5.58 5.70 -2.30
CA GLY A 152 -5.88 4.33 -1.89
C GLY A 152 -6.34 3.41 -3.02
N PHE A 153 -6.26 3.85 -4.28
CA PHE A 153 -6.74 3.08 -5.43
C PHE A 153 -5.96 1.77 -5.71
N LEU A 154 -4.79 1.56 -5.09
CA LEU A 154 -4.02 0.30 -5.21
C LEU A 154 -4.78 -0.95 -4.74
N ASN A 155 -5.90 -0.78 -4.04
CA ASN A 155 -6.79 -1.89 -3.70
C ASN A 155 -7.60 -2.39 -4.92
N ILE A 156 -7.56 -1.66 -6.03
CA ILE A 156 -8.19 -1.97 -7.30
C ILE A 156 -7.12 -2.54 -8.23
N GLU A 157 -7.50 -3.52 -9.04
CA GLU A 157 -6.66 -4.03 -10.11
C GLU A 157 -6.31 -2.91 -11.11
N ILE A 158 -5.02 -2.69 -11.39
CA ILE A 158 -4.58 -1.58 -12.27
C ILE A 158 -5.24 -1.65 -13.65
N SER A 159 -5.47 -2.86 -14.17
CA SER A 159 -6.21 -3.10 -15.42
C SER A 159 -7.62 -2.48 -15.38
N LYS A 160 -8.36 -2.69 -14.29
CA LYS A 160 -9.71 -2.13 -14.08
C LYS A 160 -9.67 -0.62 -13.91
N LEU A 161 -8.64 -0.08 -13.28
CA LEU A 161 -8.45 1.37 -13.19
C LEU A 161 -8.30 1.99 -14.58
N ILE A 162 -7.45 1.39 -15.42
CA ILE A 162 -7.21 1.85 -16.79
C ILE A 162 -8.49 1.70 -17.63
N GLU A 163 -9.20 0.58 -17.48
CA GLU A 163 -10.48 0.33 -18.15
C GLU A 163 -11.52 1.41 -17.83
N GLU A 164 -11.72 1.70 -16.55
CA GLU A 164 -12.67 2.74 -16.10
C GLU A 164 -12.27 4.12 -16.64
N LEU A 165 -10.98 4.45 -16.59
CA LEU A 165 -10.45 5.72 -17.08
C LEU A 165 -10.71 5.87 -18.59
N LEU A 166 -10.33 4.87 -19.39
CA LEU A 166 -10.55 4.87 -20.83
C LEU A 166 -12.05 4.88 -21.18
N ARG A 167 -12.87 4.10 -20.47
CA ARG A 167 -14.33 4.12 -20.64
C ARG A 167 -14.88 5.52 -20.45
N GLN A 168 -14.50 6.21 -19.37
CA GLN A 168 -14.96 7.58 -19.10
C GLN A 168 -14.50 8.57 -20.18
N VAL A 169 -13.26 8.46 -20.66
CA VAL A 169 -12.73 9.31 -21.75
C VAL A 169 -13.58 9.13 -23.01
N PHE A 170 -13.80 7.89 -23.46
CA PHE A 170 -14.52 7.62 -24.70
C PHE A 170 -16.05 7.79 -24.59
N GLU A 171 -16.64 7.60 -23.42
CA GLU A 171 -18.08 7.85 -23.21
C GLU A 171 -18.40 9.35 -23.18
N LYS A 172 -17.56 10.17 -22.54
CA LYS A 172 -17.82 11.61 -22.41
C LYS A 172 -17.35 12.41 -23.62
N GLU A 173 -16.12 12.18 -24.07
CA GLU A 173 -15.50 12.98 -25.13
C GLU A 173 -15.57 12.30 -26.51
N GLY A 174 -16.07 11.07 -26.58
CA GLY A 174 -16.22 10.36 -27.86
C GLY A 174 -17.11 11.10 -28.86
N SER A 175 -18.15 11.79 -28.38
CA SER A 175 -18.99 12.64 -29.25
C SER A 175 -18.18 13.77 -29.90
N SER A 176 -17.36 14.48 -29.11
CA SER A 176 -16.45 15.52 -29.59
C SER A 176 -15.45 14.98 -30.62
N ILE A 177 -14.83 13.83 -30.35
CA ILE A 177 -13.89 13.17 -31.28
C ILE A 177 -14.59 12.78 -32.58
N LYS A 178 -15.81 12.22 -32.47
CA LYS A 178 -16.64 11.84 -33.61
C LYS A 178 -17.03 13.06 -34.45
N ASP A 179 -17.35 14.18 -33.81
CA ASP A 179 -17.74 15.41 -34.49
C ASP A 179 -16.55 16.06 -35.20
N ILE A 180 -15.36 16.10 -34.57
CA ILE A 180 -14.12 16.57 -35.21
C ILE A 180 -13.83 15.71 -36.44
N TYR A 181 -13.92 14.38 -36.31
CA TYR A 181 -13.72 13.48 -37.44
C TYR A 181 -14.74 13.70 -38.55
N GLY A 182 -16.03 13.74 -38.21
CA GLY A 182 -17.12 13.95 -39.16
C GLY A 182 -17.02 15.29 -39.88
N TYR A 183 -16.62 16.35 -39.17
CA TYR A 183 -16.35 17.67 -39.75
C TYR A 183 -15.15 17.64 -40.69
N THR A 184 -14.04 17.03 -40.27
CA THR A 184 -12.82 16.91 -41.09
C THR A 184 -13.11 16.16 -42.38
N MET A 185 -13.82 15.03 -42.30
CA MET A 185 -14.21 14.25 -43.48
C MET A 185 -15.20 15.01 -44.36
N LYS A 186 -16.18 15.71 -43.79
CA LYS A 186 -17.08 16.57 -44.57
C LYS A 186 -16.30 17.66 -45.31
N THR A 187 -15.38 18.32 -44.62
CA THR A 187 -14.60 19.45 -45.14
C THR A 187 -13.64 19.01 -46.24
N LEU A 188 -12.96 17.87 -46.04
CA LEU A 188 -12.22 17.21 -47.11
C LEU A 188 -13.16 16.89 -48.30
N ASN A 189 -14.42 16.55 -48.07
CA ASN A 189 -15.38 16.26 -49.14
C ASN A 189 -16.15 17.50 -49.70
N VAL A 190 -15.80 18.75 -49.36
CA VAL A 190 -16.59 19.96 -49.73
C VAL A 190 -16.55 20.33 -51.23
N LEU A 191 -17.68 20.91 -51.67
CA LEU A 191 -18.03 21.45 -52.99
C LEU A 191 -17.01 22.42 -53.64
N ASP A 192 -16.29 23.27 -52.89
CA ASP A 192 -15.35 24.24 -53.49
C ASP A 192 -14.19 23.56 -54.21
N ARG A 193 -13.78 22.37 -53.75
CA ARG A 193 -12.78 21.57 -54.46
C ARG A 193 -13.37 20.80 -55.65
N ARG A 194 -14.69 20.56 -55.68
CA ARG A 194 -15.40 20.18 -56.92
C ARG A 194 -15.41 21.34 -57.91
N ILE A 195 -15.44 22.61 -57.48
CA ILE A 195 -15.30 23.77 -58.36
C ILE A 195 -13.89 23.80 -58.97
N GLU A 196 -12.85 23.53 -58.19
CA GLU A 196 -11.48 23.46 -58.69
C GLU A 196 -11.22 22.24 -59.59
N GLY A 197 -11.70 21.05 -59.22
CA GLY A 197 -11.72 19.87 -60.09
C GLY A 197 -12.50 20.14 -61.39
N ARG A 198 -13.61 20.90 -61.34
CA ARG A 198 -14.32 21.37 -62.54
C ARG A 198 -13.50 22.34 -63.37
N LYS A 199 -12.64 23.19 -62.79
CA LYS A 199 -11.70 24.03 -63.56
C LYS A 199 -10.72 23.15 -64.35
N TYR A 200 -10.16 22.13 -63.72
CA TYR A 200 -9.28 21.17 -64.41
C TYR A 200 -10.02 20.35 -65.48
N ILE A 201 -11.24 19.88 -65.21
CA ILE A 201 -12.10 19.24 -66.23
C ILE A 201 -12.35 20.19 -67.40
N ASN A 202 -12.78 21.42 -67.12
CA ASN A 202 -13.08 22.41 -68.16
C ASN A 202 -11.84 22.73 -69.01
N PHE A 203 -10.66 22.80 -68.39
CA PHE A 203 -9.39 22.96 -69.09
C PHE A 203 -9.12 21.76 -70.00
N ILE A 204 -9.17 20.52 -69.48
CA ILE A 204 -8.92 19.30 -70.27
C ILE A 204 -9.94 19.15 -71.41
N THR A 205 -11.22 19.43 -71.16
CA THR A 205 -12.28 19.43 -72.18
C THR A 205 -11.99 20.46 -73.27
N SER A 206 -11.49 21.65 -72.91
CA SER A 206 -11.14 22.71 -73.86
C SER A 206 -9.90 22.34 -74.68
N ALA A 207 -8.85 21.83 -74.02
CA ALA A 207 -7.62 21.35 -74.65
C ALA A 207 -7.90 20.19 -75.63
N ARG A 208 -8.78 19.25 -75.25
CA ARG A 208 -9.24 18.18 -76.14
C ARG A 208 -10.01 18.72 -77.34
N LYS A 209 -10.98 19.63 -77.15
CA LYS A 209 -11.75 20.22 -78.26
C LYS A 209 -10.84 20.91 -79.28
N ASN A 210 -9.81 21.60 -78.82
CA ASN A 210 -8.82 22.21 -79.71
C ASN A 210 -8.04 21.15 -80.51
N LEU A 211 -7.62 20.05 -79.87
CA LEU A 211 -6.97 18.93 -80.56
C LEU A 211 -7.89 18.15 -81.51
N ASP A 212 -9.16 17.98 -81.16
CA ASP A 212 -10.16 17.33 -82.02
C ASP A 212 -10.42 18.18 -83.28
N THR A 213 -10.27 19.49 -83.19
CA THR A 213 -10.33 20.39 -84.34
C THR A 213 -9.16 20.11 -85.31
N PHE A 214 -7.97 19.80 -84.79
CA PHE A 214 -6.84 19.39 -85.63
C PHE A 214 -6.99 17.98 -86.22
N LYS A 215 -7.63 17.04 -85.51
CA LYS A 215 -8.01 15.73 -86.08
C LYS A 215 -8.93 15.86 -87.30
N SER A 216 -9.75 16.91 -87.34
CA SER A 216 -10.71 17.14 -88.42
C SER A 216 -10.11 17.77 -89.68
N ILE A 217 -8.84 18.18 -89.65
CA ILE A 217 -8.12 18.63 -90.83
C ILE A 217 -8.07 17.45 -91.82
N HIS A 218 -8.68 17.61 -92.99
CA HIS A 218 -8.66 16.59 -94.03
C HIS A 218 -7.25 16.41 -94.58
N VAL A 219 -6.53 15.48 -93.95
CA VAL A 219 -5.18 15.04 -94.33
C VAL A 219 -5.13 14.73 -95.82
N ASP A 220 -6.13 14.04 -96.36
CA ASP A 220 -6.18 13.69 -97.79
C ASP A 220 -6.22 14.90 -98.72
N THR A 221 -6.84 16.01 -98.31
CA THR A 221 -6.95 17.26 -99.10
C THR A 221 -5.68 18.12 -99.01
N MET A 222 -4.93 18.02 -97.91
CA MET A 222 -3.66 18.73 -97.75
C MET A 222 -2.48 17.96 -98.34
N MET A 223 -2.53 16.63 -98.30
CA MET A 223 -1.52 15.74 -98.86
C MET A 223 -1.47 15.79 -100.38
N SER A 224 -2.58 16.13 -101.05
CA SER A 224 -2.59 16.38 -102.50
C SER A 224 -1.80 17.64 -102.92
N ASN A 225 -1.50 18.55 -101.98
CA ASN A 225 -0.72 19.76 -102.20
C ASN A 225 0.76 19.61 -101.78
N ILE A 226 1.18 18.43 -101.30
CA ILE A 226 2.56 18.12 -100.92
C ILE A 226 3.17 17.23 -101.99
N HIS A 227 4.26 17.68 -102.61
CA HIS A 227 4.91 16.96 -103.72
C HIS A 227 6.15 16.14 -103.29
N GLU A 228 6.66 16.30 -102.07
CA GLU A 228 7.81 15.56 -101.53
C GLU A 228 7.38 14.47 -100.53
N SER A 229 7.88 13.24 -100.69
CA SER A 229 7.52 12.08 -99.86
C SER A 229 7.89 12.23 -98.39
N ASP A 230 9.00 12.91 -98.11
CA ASP A 230 9.49 13.12 -96.76
C ASP A 230 8.60 14.10 -95.96
N ASP A 231 8.01 15.08 -96.65
CA ASP A 231 7.08 16.06 -96.07
C ASP A 231 5.72 15.41 -95.78
N ILE A 232 5.27 14.51 -96.66
CA ILE A 232 4.10 13.64 -96.47
C ILE A 232 4.27 12.77 -95.21
N GLU A 233 5.45 12.20 -95.01
CA GLU A 233 5.74 11.32 -93.87
C GLU A 233 5.91 12.11 -92.56
N ALA A 234 6.56 13.27 -92.59
CA ALA A 234 6.62 14.20 -91.47
C ALA A 234 5.22 14.64 -91.03
N PHE A 235 4.36 15.02 -91.99
CA PHE A 235 2.98 15.43 -91.70
C PHE A 235 2.13 14.28 -91.14
N LYS A 236 2.29 13.05 -91.65
CA LYS A 236 1.64 11.85 -91.08
C LYS A 236 2.06 11.58 -89.63
N ASN A 237 3.35 11.70 -89.31
CA ASN A 237 3.84 11.53 -87.94
C ASN A 237 3.28 12.59 -86.99
N ILE A 238 3.20 13.84 -87.46
CA ILE A 238 2.58 14.96 -86.76
C ILE A 238 1.12 14.66 -86.40
N ILE A 239 0.33 14.20 -87.37
CA ILE A 239 -1.08 13.85 -87.17
C ILE A 239 -1.21 12.62 -86.24
N ALA A 240 -0.37 11.59 -86.40
CA ALA A 240 -0.40 10.41 -85.53
C ALA A 240 -0.18 10.79 -84.05
N ILE A 241 0.75 11.69 -83.77
CA ILE A 241 0.99 12.24 -82.42
C ILE A 241 -0.27 12.96 -81.90
N ILE A 242 -0.88 13.84 -82.70
CA ILE A 242 -2.13 14.54 -82.32
C ILE A 242 -3.25 13.53 -81.99
N HIS A 243 -3.35 12.44 -82.77
CA HIS A 243 -4.36 11.39 -82.56
C HIS A 243 -4.15 10.63 -81.24
N GLU A 244 -2.92 10.22 -80.94
CA GLU A 244 -2.57 9.55 -79.69
C GLU A 244 -2.90 10.43 -78.47
N LEU A 245 -2.59 11.72 -78.57
CA LEU A 245 -2.80 12.68 -77.49
C LEU A 245 -4.27 12.96 -77.21
N SER A 246 -5.08 13.20 -78.24
CA SER A 246 -6.53 13.37 -78.05
C SER A 246 -7.17 12.11 -77.47
N ASN A 247 -6.69 10.90 -77.82
CA ASN A 247 -7.20 9.66 -77.23
C ASN A 247 -6.83 9.53 -75.74
N LYS A 248 -5.57 9.86 -75.36
CA LYS A 248 -5.15 9.89 -73.95
C LYS A 248 -5.97 10.90 -73.14
N LEU A 249 -6.21 12.09 -73.67
CA LEU A 249 -7.05 13.12 -73.04
C LEU A 249 -8.51 12.68 -72.90
N SER A 250 -9.08 12.01 -73.90
CA SER A 250 -10.47 11.53 -73.88
C SER A 250 -10.73 10.47 -72.80
N ASN A 251 -9.82 9.50 -72.65
CA ASN A 251 -9.94 8.50 -71.58
C ASN A 251 -9.85 9.15 -70.19
N LYS A 252 -8.94 10.11 -70.03
CA LYS A 252 -8.72 10.80 -68.77
C LYS A 252 -9.85 11.76 -68.41
N GLU A 253 -10.45 12.45 -69.39
CA GLU A 253 -11.67 13.25 -69.19
C GLU A 253 -12.82 12.39 -68.63
N LYS A 254 -12.98 11.15 -69.11
CA LYS A 254 -14.01 10.22 -68.59
C LYS A 254 -13.73 9.77 -67.16
N GLU A 255 -12.50 9.38 -66.85
CA GLU A 255 -12.08 9.03 -65.49
C GLU A 255 -12.33 10.19 -64.51
N LEU A 256 -11.97 11.41 -64.92
CA LEU A 256 -12.20 12.66 -64.18
C LEU A 256 -13.68 12.96 -63.95
N TYR A 257 -14.51 12.78 -64.98
CA TYR A 257 -15.93 13.05 -64.90
C TYR A 257 -16.62 12.14 -63.88
N ILE A 258 -16.23 10.86 -63.83
CA ILE A 258 -16.69 9.89 -62.83
C ILE A 258 -16.20 10.31 -61.43
N LEU A 259 -14.91 10.63 -61.28
CA LEU A 259 -14.32 11.04 -60.00
C LEU A 259 -14.97 12.28 -59.39
N VAL A 260 -15.25 13.31 -60.20
CA VAL A 260 -15.81 14.58 -59.72
C VAL A 260 -17.32 14.50 -59.46
N ASN A 261 -18.05 13.64 -60.17
CA ASN A 261 -19.52 13.61 -60.12
C ASN A 261 -20.13 12.39 -59.40
N GLU A 262 -19.45 11.24 -59.35
CA GLU A 262 -19.97 9.98 -58.74
C GLU A 262 -19.42 9.72 -57.33
N SER A 263 -18.65 10.66 -56.79
CA SER A 263 -18.05 10.59 -55.46
C SER A 263 -19.14 10.64 -54.37
N VAL A 264 -19.53 9.47 -53.87
CA VAL A 264 -20.32 9.30 -52.64
C VAL A 264 -19.44 8.63 -51.60
N PHE A 265 -18.84 9.45 -50.74
CA PHE A 265 -18.15 8.92 -49.59
C PHE A 265 -19.18 8.41 -48.57
N SER A 266 -19.16 7.11 -48.26
CA SER A 266 -20.19 6.52 -47.41
C SER A 266 -20.00 6.92 -45.94
N THR A 267 -21.06 7.40 -45.31
CA THR A 267 -21.13 7.61 -43.85
C THR A 267 -20.90 6.31 -43.06
N ILE A 268 -21.07 5.15 -43.70
CA ILE A 268 -20.84 3.83 -43.11
C ILE A 268 -19.35 3.58 -42.85
N THR A 269 -18.46 4.02 -43.75
CA THR A 269 -17.00 3.88 -43.59
C THR A 269 -16.48 4.73 -42.43
N ILE A 270 -17.01 5.95 -42.28
CA ILE A 270 -16.74 6.85 -41.15
C ILE A 270 -17.18 6.20 -39.83
N GLN A 271 -18.37 5.60 -39.80
CA GLN A 271 -18.87 4.94 -38.60
C GLN A 271 -18.03 3.70 -38.23
N GLN A 272 -17.63 2.88 -39.20
CA GLN A 272 -16.80 1.69 -38.96
C GLN A 272 -15.39 2.04 -38.48
N SER A 273 -14.76 3.07 -39.05
CA SER A 273 -13.48 3.60 -38.57
C SER A 273 -13.62 4.08 -37.13
N TYR A 274 -14.67 4.84 -36.80
CA TYR A 274 -14.93 5.29 -35.43
C TYR A 274 -15.28 4.15 -34.45
N ASP A 275 -15.96 3.10 -34.89
CA ASP A 275 -16.29 1.98 -34.01
C ASP A 275 -15.05 1.14 -33.67
N LYS A 276 -14.08 1.01 -34.60
CA LYS A 276 -12.74 0.51 -34.26
C LYS A 276 -12.02 1.42 -33.27
N LEU A 277 -12.29 2.74 -33.30
CA LEU A 277 -11.72 3.68 -32.32
C LEU A 277 -12.21 3.40 -30.89
N LYS A 278 -13.40 2.80 -30.73
CA LYS A 278 -13.96 2.53 -29.40
C LYS A 278 -13.36 1.28 -28.73
N ASP A 279 -12.57 0.45 -29.43
CA ASP A 279 -11.98 -0.76 -28.86
C ASP A 279 -10.72 -0.46 -28.02
N HIS A 280 -10.96 0.05 -26.81
CA HIS A 280 -9.95 0.42 -25.83
C HIS A 280 -9.26 -0.79 -25.17
N ASN A 281 -9.75 -2.01 -25.40
CA ASN A 281 -9.13 -3.23 -24.86
C ASN A 281 -7.68 -3.37 -25.32
N HIS A 282 -7.40 -3.03 -26.59
CA HIS A 282 -6.04 -3.12 -27.10
C HIS A 282 -5.08 -2.14 -26.41
N MET A 283 -5.56 -0.93 -26.06
CA MET A 283 -4.78 0.05 -25.29
C MET A 283 -4.48 -0.46 -23.88
N ILE A 284 -5.48 -1.02 -23.19
CA ILE A 284 -5.29 -1.63 -21.86
C ILE A 284 -4.20 -2.70 -21.93
N GLU A 285 -4.31 -3.61 -22.91
CA GLU A 285 -3.39 -4.72 -23.05
C GLU A 285 -1.94 -4.26 -23.30
N ARG A 286 -1.74 -3.20 -24.09
CA ARG A 286 -0.42 -2.62 -24.35
C ARG A 286 0.16 -1.90 -23.15
N VAL A 287 -0.64 -1.09 -22.46
CA VAL A 287 -0.21 -0.40 -21.24
C VAL A 287 0.19 -1.43 -20.17
N MET A 288 -0.60 -2.50 -20.00
CA MET A 288 -0.31 -3.55 -19.02
C MET A 288 0.90 -4.43 -19.38
N LYS A 289 1.31 -4.47 -20.66
CA LYS A 289 2.52 -5.16 -21.14
C LYS A 289 3.76 -4.26 -21.16
N ASN A 290 3.64 -3.00 -20.77
CA ASN A 290 4.76 -2.07 -20.75
C ASN A 290 5.76 -2.46 -19.62
N GLU A 291 7.03 -2.64 -20.00
CA GLU A 291 8.09 -3.07 -19.08
C GLU A 291 8.30 -2.07 -17.95
N ASP A 292 8.30 -0.76 -18.23
CA ASP A 292 8.49 0.29 -17.21
C ASP A 292 7.38 0.24 -16.14
N LEU A 293 6.13 0.01 -16.55
CA LEU A 293 5.01 -0.14 -15.61
C LEU A 293 5.17 -1.38 -14.73
N ILE A 294 5.54 -2.51 -15.33
CA ILE A 294 5.75 -3.77 -14.61
C ILE A 294 6.91 -3.62 -13.61
N GLU A 295 8.06 -3.10 -14.05
CA GLU A 295 9.21 -2.82 -13.19
C GLU A 295 8.86 -1.85 -12.06
N PHE A 296 8.09 -0.81 -12.36
CA PHE A 296 7.65 0.16 -11.36
C PHE A 296 6.76 -0.50 -10.28
N ILE A 297 5.81 -1.36 -10.67
CA ILE A 297 4.96 -2.11 -9.74
C ILE A 297 5.81 -3.05 -8.86
N ILE A 298 6.76 -3.78 -9.45
CA ILE A 298 7.67 -4.67 -8.72
C ILE A 298 8.51 -3.85 -7.72
N SER A 299 9.05 -2.70 -8.12
CA SER A 299 9.87 -1.85 -7.25
C SER A 299 9.12 -1.36 -5.99
N PHE A 300 7.80 -1.20 -6.08
CA PHE A 300 6.98 -0.86 -4.93
C PHE A 300 6.78 -2.03 -3.98
N GLN A 301 6.58 -3.23 -4.50
CA GLN A 301 6.52 -4.43 -3.66
C GLN A 301 7.83 -4.60 -2.90
N ASP A 302 8.97 -4.41 -3.55
CA ASP A 302 10.29 -4.47 -2.92
C ASP A 302 10.49 -3.38 -1.85
N ASN A 303 10.11 -2.14 -2.15
CA ASN A 303 10.23 -1.05 -1.19
C ASN A 303 9.30 -1.25 0.03
N LYS A 304 8.07 -1.71 -0.22
CA LYS A 304 7.12 -2.08 0.83
C LYS A 304 7.69 -3.18 1.73
N LEU A 305 8.24 -4.24 1.14
CA LEU A 305 8.88 -5.35 1.87
C LEU A 305 10.03 -4.84 2.74
N ARG A 306 10.93 -4.00 2.20
CA ARG A 306 12.04 -3.41 2.98
C ARG A 306 11.55 -2.55 4.15
N ILE A 307 10.50 -1.76 3.95
CA ILE A 307 9.91 -0.96 5.03
C ILE A 307 9.30 -1.89 6.09
N PHE A 308 8.59 -2.92 5.67
CA PHE A 308 7.99 -3.91 6.57
C PHE A 308 9.05 -4.65 7.38
N GLU A 309 10.13 -5.11 6.76
CA GLU A 309 11.24 -5.79 7.43
C GLU A 309 11.87 -4.89 8.49
N LYS A 310 12.16 -3.63 8.15
CA LYS A 310 12.73 -2.66 9.09
C LYS A 310 11.82 -2.43 10.29
N LEU A 311 10.52 -2.23 10.04
CA LEU A 311 9.52 -2.02 11.08
C LEU A 311 9.31 -3.28 11.94
N ALA A 312 9.35 -4.46 11.32
CA ALA A 312 9.22 -5.74 12.01
C ALA A 312 10.38 -5.95 12.99
N ILE A 313 11.60 -5.62 12.59
CA ILE A 313 12.78 -5.65 13.47
C ILE A 313 12.60 -4.67 14.64
N GLU A 314 12.25 -3.42 14.36
CA GLU A 314 12.05 -2.38 15.39
C GLU A 314 11.01 -2.82 16.45
N VAL A 315 9.84 -3.32 16.01
CA VAL A 315 8.77 -3.75 16.91
C VAL A 315 9.13 -5.04 17.65
N SER A 316 9.76 -6.01 16.97
CA SER A 316 10.18 -7.28 17.58
C SER A 316 11.22 -7.06 18.68
N ASP A 317 12.18 -6.16 18.45
CA ASP A 317 13.20 -5.83 19.44
C ASP A 317 12.61 -5.14 20.67
N GLU A 318 11.63 -4.25 20.47
CA GLU A 318 10.96 -3.60 21.60
C GLU A 318 10.07 -4.58 22.40
N LEU A 319 9.44 -5.54 21.72
CA LEU A 319 8.73 -6.64 22.39
C LEU A 319 9.67 -7.49 23.22
N LYS A 320 10.84 -7.87 22.70
CA LYS A 320 11.85 -8.65 23.45
C LYS A 320 12.32 -7.91 24.70
N LYS A 321 12.62 -6.62 24.59
CA LYS A 321 13.00 -5.80 25.75
C LYS A 321 11.88 -5.76 26.80
N THR A 322 10.64 -5.60 26.35
CA THR A 322 9.48 -5.53 27.24
C THR A 322 9.23 -6.87 27.95
N VAL A 323 9.42 -7.99 27.24
CA VAL A 323 9.36 -9.35 27.82
C VAL A 323 10.43 -9.52 28.89
N ALA A 324 11.69 -9.21 28.58
CA ALA A 324 12.80 -9.32 29.54
C ALA A 324 12.55 -8.45 30.79
N PHE A 325 12.18 -7.18 30.58
CA PHE A 325 11.84 -6.28 31.67
C PHE A 325 10.67 -6.79 32.53
N THR A 326 9.65 -7.38 31.91
CA THR A 326 8.50 -7.94 32.64
C THR A 326 8.90 -9.11 33.51
N LEU A 327 9.76 -10.00 32.99
CA LEU A 327 10.29 -11.14 33.75
C LEU A 327 11.13 -10.67 34.94
N ASP A 328 11.99 -9.67 34.73
CA ASP A 328 12.77 -9.06 35.81
C ASP A 328 11.85 -8.47 36.89
N GLU A 329 10.81 -7.71 36.51
CA GLU A 329 9.85 -7.17 37.48
C GLU A 329 9.09 -8.26 38.25
N ILE A 330 8.70 -9.36 37.60
CA ILE A 330 8.03 -10.50 38.27
C ILE A 330 8.99 -11.15 39.28
N ASN A 331 10.24 -11.33 38.90
CA ASN A 331 11.26 -11.89 39.78
C ASN A 331 11.51 -10.96 40.99
N ASP A 332 11.71 -9.66 40.74
CA ASP A 332 11.97 -8.64 41.76
C ASP A 332 10.84 -8.54 42.79
N GLN A 333 9.59 -8.69 42.36
CA GLN A 333 8.43 -8.69 43.27
C GLN A 333 8.49 -9.78 44.35
N SER A 334 9.19 -10.88 44.08
CA SER A 334 9.27 -12.05 44.95
C SER A 334 10.53 -12.05 45.83
N ILE A 335 11.51 -11.20 45.54
CA ILE A 335 12.81 -11.15 46.25
C ILE A 335 12.58 -10.83 47.74
N GLU A 336 11.69 -9.89 48.05
CA GLU A 336 11.40 -9.50 49.44
C GLU A 336 10.90 -10.68 50.28
N VAL A 337 10.01 -11.49 49.72
CA VAL A 337 9.42 -12.66 50.40
C VAL A 337 10.43 -13.79 50.54
N GLN A 338 11.20 -14.08 49.47
CA GLN A 338 12.26 -15.09 49.51
C GLN A 338 13.35 -14.72 50.52
N TYR A 339 13.75 -13.44 50.55
CA TYR A 339 14.75 -12.96 51.49
C TYR A 339 14.26 -13.03 52.94
N LEU A 340 13.02 -12.58 53.21
CA LEU A 340 12.41 -12.71 54.53
C LEU A 340 12.39 -14.18 54.98
N SER A 341 11.91 -15.08 54.11
CA SER A 341 11.82 -16.51 54.42
C SER A 341 13.17 -17.08 54.84
N CYS A 342 14.21 -16.83 54.04
CA CYS A 342 15.58 -17.26 54.33
C CYS A 342 16.06 -16.74 55.69
N GLN A 343 15.80 -15.47 55.99
CA GLN A 343 16.18 -14.88 57.27
C GLN A 343 15.44 -15.50 58.45
N VAL A 344 14.15 -15.83 58.31
CA VAL A 344 13.35 -16.48 59.37
C VAL A 344 13.83 -17.91 59.61
N VAL A 345 14.02 -18.70 58.54
CA VAL A 345 14.57 -20.06 58.61
C VAL A 345 15.94 -20.04 59.31
N GLN A 346 16.79 -19.05 59.01
CA GLN A 346 18.09 -18.90 59.65
C GLN A 346 17.98 -18.57 61.15
N ALA A 347 17.04 -17.73 61.57
CA ALA A 347 16.83 -17.42 62.98
C ALA A 347 16.38 -18.66 63.76
N LEU A 348 15.45 -19.44 63.21
CA LEU A 348 15.00 -20.70 63.80
C LEU A 348 16.13 -21.73 63.86
N LYS A 349 16.96 -21.81 62.82
CA LYS A 349 18.16 -22.67 62.79
C LYS A 349 19.13 -22.33 63.92
N GLN A 350 19.46 -21.04 64.08
CA GLN A 350 20.36 -20.56 65.13
C GLN A 350 19.83 -20.90 66.52
N ALA A 351 18.53 -20.67 66.76
CA ALA A 351 17.89 -21.06 68.01
C ALA A 351 17.95 -22.58 68.23
N HIS A 352 17.63 -23.38 67.21
CA HIS A 352 17.71 -24.84 67.27
C HIS A 352 19.12 -25.35 67.60
N GLU A 353 20.16 -24.83 66.94
CA GLU A 353 21.56 -25.20 67.19
C GLU A 353 22.02 -24.84 68.61
N GLN A 354 21.55 -23.69 69.13
CA GLN A 354 21.83 -23.25 70.49
C GLN A 354 21.08 -24.07 71.55
N LEU A 355 19.96 -24.70 71.18
CA LEU A 355 19.12 -25.56 72.01
C LEU A 355 19.55 -27.06 72.03
N SER A 356 20.75 -27.40 71.54
CA SER A 356 21.21 -28.79 71.41
C SER A 356 21.24 -29.59 72.73
N GLU A 357 20.83 -30.86 72.67
CA GLU A 357 20.62 -31.75 73.84
C GLU A 357 21.78 -31.80 74.84
N ASP A 358 23.03 -31.64 74.38
CA ASP A 358 24.21 -31.75 75.23
C ASP A 358 24.38 -30.56 76.19
N LYS A 359 23.77 -29.41 75.89
CA LYS A 359 23.66 -28.29 76.84
C LYS A 359 22.60 -28.54 77.93
N PHE A 360 21.54 -29.30 77.62
CA PHE A 360 20.36 -29.39 78.49
C PHE A 360 20.23 -30.69 79.28
N LYS A 361 21.01 -31.74 78.96
CA LYS A 361 21.14 -32.96 79.79
C LYS A 361 21.61 -32.71 81.24
N ARG A 362 22.13 -31.51 81.54
CA ARG A 362 22.64 -31.12 82.87
C ARG A 362 21.66 -30.26 83.71
N ILE A 363 20.44 -30.01 83.23
CA ILE A 363 19.57 -28.94 83.76
C ILE A 363 18.42 -29.42 84.65
N GLY A 364 17.98 -30.67 84.54
CA GLY A 364 16.81 -31.19 85.26
C GLY A 364 17.06 -31.61 86.71
N ASP A 365 16.30 -31.07 87.67
CA ASP A 365 16.23 -31.64 89.05
C ASP A 365 14.92 -32.41 89.28
N SER A 366 13.92 -32.22 88.41
CA SER A 366 12.65 -32.96 88.39
C SER A 366 12.34 -33.44 86.97
N GLU A 367 11.61 -34.55 86.88
CA GLU A 367 11.20 -35.14 85.60
C GLU A 367 10.30 -34.17 84.81
N GLU A 368 9.44 -33.40 85.48
CA GLU A 368 8.50 -32.44 84.87
C GLU A 368 9.19 -31.25 84.19
N THR A 369 10.14 -30.58 84.85
CA THR A 369 10.85 -29.42 84.26
C THR A 369 11.73 -29.86 83.09
N THR A 370 12.34 -31.04 83.20
CA THR A 370 13.13 -31.64 82.11
C THR A 370 12.27 -31.95 80.89
N ASN A 371 11.06 -32.47 81.11
CA ASN A 371 10.09 -32.74 80.05
C ASN A 371 9.62 -31.45 79.36
N LEU A 372 9.33 -30.38 80.11
CA LEU A 372 8.92 -29.08 79.57
C LEU A 372 10.00 -28.44 78.68
N ILE A 373 11.26 -28.46 79.14
CA ILE A 373 12.42 -27.96 78.37
C ILE A 373 12.57 -28.73 77.06
N ARG A 374 12.49 -30.06 77.13
CA ARG A 374 12.57 -30.93 75.95
C ARG A 374 11.45 -30.62 74.96
N ILE A 375 10.21 -30.47 75.42
CA ILE A 375 9.06 -30.14 74.57
C ILE A 375 9.27 -28.79 73.86
N LEU A 376 9.77 -27.76 74.54
CA LEU A 376 10.03 -26.46 73.91
C LEU A 376 11.17 -26.54 72.88
N ALA A 377 12.27 -27.22 73.19
CA ALA A 377 13.37 -27.43 72.27
C ALA A 377 12.93 -28.24 71.03
N ASP A 378 12.15 -29.30 71.23
CA ASP A 378 11.54 -30.10 70.17
C ASP A 378 10.56 -29.29 69.33
N THR A 379 9.82 -28.36 69.95
CA THR A 379 8.89 -27.46 69.23
C THR A 379 9.65 -26.50 68.31
N ILE A 380 10.74 -25.89 68.78
CA ILE A 380 11.60 -25.03 67.94
C ILE A 380 12.23 -25.84 66.80
N LYS A 381 12.72 -27.05 67.09
CA LYS A 381 13.24 -27.98 66.09
C LYS A 381 12.18 -28.32 65.03
N LEU A 382 10.97 -28.67 65.46
CA LEU A 382 9.86 -29.00 64.56
C LEU A 382 9.52 -27.81 63.66
N LYS A 383 9.43 -26.60 64.23
CA LYS A 383 9.18 -25.37 63.47
C LYS A 383 10.27 -25.10 62.43
N TYR A 384 11.54 -25.27 62.82
CA TYR A 384 12.67 -25.12 61.91
C TYR A 384 12.61 -26.11 60.73
N GLU A 385 12.49 -27.42 61.00
CA GLU A 385 12.47 -28.42 59.93
C GLU A 385 11.22 -28.27 59.04
N THR A 386 10.04 -28.01 59.63
CA THR A 386 8.80 -27.77 58.89
C THR A 386 8.93 -26.57 57.95
N LEU A 387 9.41 -25.43 58.45
CA LEU A 387 9.53 -24.23 57.64
C LEU A 387 10.61 -24.36 56.57
N LYS A 388 11.72 -25.04 56.88
CA LYS A 388 12.80 -25.34 55.92
C LYS A 388 12.31 -26.21 54.76
N GLU A 389 11.52 -27.24 55.03
CA GLU A 389 10.92 -28.07 53.97
C GLU A 389 9.94 -27.26 53.11
N LYS A 390 9.09 -26.45 53.74
CA LYS A 390 8.13 -25.57 53.06
C LYS A 390 8.80 -24.47 52.24
N ASP A 391 9.88 -23.87 52.75
CA ASP A 391 10.69 -22.86 52.05
C ASP A 391 11.35 -23.46 50.81
N LEU A 392 11.92 -24.67 50.91
CA LEU A 392 12.49 -25.36 49.77
C LEU A 392 11.43 -25.64 48.70
N ALA A 393 10.26 -26.14 49.10
CA ALA A 393 9.14 -26.39 48.18
C ALA A 393 8.67 -25.10 47.51
N TYR A 394 8.55 -24.01 48.26
CA TYR A 394 8.21 -22.69 47.73
C TYR A 394 9.22 -22.19 46.69
N ILE A 395 10.53 -22.30 46.98
CA ILE A 395 11.59 -21.90 46.05
C ILE A 395 11.56 -22.74 44.76
N ILE A 396 11.31 -24.06 44.88
CA ILE A 396 11.20 -24.94 43.71
C ILE A 396 9.98 -24.54 42.86
N ASN A 397 8.80 -24.44 43.47
CA ASN A 397 7.57 -24.04 42.77
C ASN A 397 7.73 -22.68 42.08
N LYS A 398 8.40 -21.72 42.72
CA LYS A 398 8.67 -20.40 42.12
C LYS A 398 9.54 -20.48 40.88
N LYS A 399 10.54 -21.36 40.86
CA LYS A 399 11.36 -21.57 39.67
C LYS A 399 10.55 -22.20 38.54
N GLU A 400 9.69 -23.16 38.86
CA GLU A 400 8.81 -23.79 37.88
C GLU A 400 7.79 -22.80 37.30
N ASP A 401 7.13 -22.02 38.17
CA ASP A 401 6.23 -20.94 37.78
C ASP A 401 6.94 -19.91 36.88
N PHE A 402 8.17 -19.51 37.23
CA PHE A 402 8.94 -18.55 36.43
C PHE A 402 9.27 -19.08 35.02
N ILE A 403 9.62 -20.37 34.90
CA ILE A 403 9.84 -21.02 33.60
C ILE A 403 8.54 -21.01 32.78
N ASP A 404 7.39 -21.25 33.40
CA ASP A 404 6.09 -21.20 32.72
C ASP A 404 5.74 -19.76 32.27
N TYR A 405 6.02 -18.76 33.11
CA TYR A 405 5.82 -17.35 32.77
C TYR A 405 6.69 -16.92 31.58
N GLU A 406 7.97 -17.30 31.59
CA GLU A 406 8.88 -17.07 30.46
C GLU A 406 8.34 -17.70 29.19
N LYS A 407 7.92 -18.96 29.27
CA LYS A 407 7.35 -19.67 28.13
C LYS A 407 6.12 -18.98 27.56
N GLN A 408 5.15 -18.59 28.40
CA GLN A 408 3.93 -17.90 27.95
C GLN A 408 4.24 -16.57 27.23
N LEU A 409 5.21 -15.80 27.72
CA LEU A 409 5.63 -14.54 27.08
C LEU A 409 6.40 -14.78 25.78
N MET A 410 7.22 -15.82 25.71
CA MET A 410 7.94 -16.19 24.49
C MET A 410 7.01 -16.75 23.42
N ASP A 411 6.04 -17.59 23.79
CA ASP A 411 5.03 -18.13 22.88
C ASP A 411 4.22 -16.98 22.27
N PHE A 412 3.80 -16.01 23.08
CA PHE A 412 3.17 -14.79 22.59
C PHE A 412 4.07 -14.04 21.59
N SER A 413 5.35 -13.88 21.91
CA SER A 413 6.31 -13.17 21.05
C SER A 413 6.48 -13.85 19.69
N VAL A 414 6.58 -15.19 19.67
CA VAL A 414 6.65 -15.97 18.43
C VAL A 414 5.38 -15.79 17.60
N ASP A 415 4.21 -15.94 18.21
CA ASP A 415 2.92 -15.77 17.53
C ASP A 415 2.74 -14.36 16.98
N PHE A 416 3.10 -13.34 17.77
CA PHE A 416 3.06 -11.94 17.35
C PHE A 416 3.98 -11.70 16.15
N ASN A 417 5.22 -12.18 16.21
CA ASN A 417 6.20 -12.00 15.14
C ASN A 417 5.78 -12.70 13.84
N ASN A 418 5.16 -13.88 13.93
CA ASN A 418 4.62 -14.62 12.78
C ASN A 418 3.46 -13.87 12.09
N ASN A 419 2.73 -13.03 12.83
CA ASN A 419 1.58 -12.28 12.33
C ASN A 419 1.88 -10.79 12.05
N LEU A 420 3.12 -10.31 12.28
CA LEU A 420 3.50 -8.90 12.11
C LEU A 420 3.16 -8.35 10.72
N GLY A 421 3.49 -9.11 9.67
CA GLY A 421 3.21 -8.71 8.28
C GLY A 421 1.71 -8.47 8.06
N TYR A 422 0.86 -9.35 8.58
CA TYR A 422 -0.59 -9.21 8.51
C TYR A 422 -1.09 -7.95 9.22
N TYR A 423 -0.54 -7.62 10.40
CA TYR A 423 -0.93 -6.39 11.10
C TYR A 423 -0.52 -5.13 10.33
N PHE A 424 0.67 -5.11 9.73
CA PHE A 424 1.11 -3.98 8.90
C PHE A 424 0.27 -3.83 7.62
N GLU A 425 -0.16 -4.93 7.00
CA GLU A 425 -1.11 -4.88 5.88
C GLU A 425 -2.45 -4.25 6.27
N LYS A 426 -2.98 -4.63 7.44
CA LYS A 426 -4.23 -4.04 7.95
C LYS A 426 -4.09 -2.56 8.26
N MET A 427 -2.94 -2.14 8.81
CA MET A 427 -2.64 -0.73 9.02
C MET A 427 -2.56 0.05 7.70
N LEU A 428 -1.91 -0.50 6.67
CA LEU A 428 -1.88 0.10 5.33
C LEU A 428 -3.28 0.24 4.72
N ALA A 429 -4.19 -0.69 5.04
CA ALA A 429 -5.60 -0.63 4.66
C ALA A 429 -6.43 0.36 5.51
N GLY A 430 -5.83 1.02 6.51
CA GLY A 430 -6.47 2.02 7.36
C GLY A 430 -7.04 1.49 8.68
N SER A 431 -6.81 0.22 9.02
CA SER A 431 -7.29 -0.37 10.28
C SER A 431 -6.14 -0.70 11.24
N LYS A 432 -6.16 -0.10 12.44
CA LYS A 432 -5.22 -0.39 13.54
C LYS A 432 -5.76 -1.40 14.55
N GLU A 433 -7.04 -1.73 14.46
CA GLU A 433 -7.79 -2.42 15.51
C GLU A 433 -7.14 -3.74 15.92
N GLN A 434 -6.64 -4.52 14.97
CA GLN A 434 -6.03 -5.82 15.26
C GLN A 434 -4.68 -5.70 15.99
N PHE A 435 -3.89 -4.67 15.66
CA PHE A 435 -2.63 -4.42 16.38
C PHE A 435 -2.89 -3.90 17.80
N ILE A 436 -3.94 -3.07 17.98
CA ILE A 436 -4.37 -2.62 19.31
C ILE A 436 -4.85 -3.82 20.13
N ASN A 437 -5.69 -4.68 19.56
CA ASN A 437 -6.21 -5.86 20.24
C ASN A 437 -5.10 -6.81 20.70
N ILE A 438 -4.09 -7.07 19.87
CA ILE A 438 -2.98 -7.95 20.26
C ILE A 438 -2.08 -7.30 21.32
N LYS A 439 -1.88 -5.98 21.25
CA LYS A 439 -1.19 -5.20 22.30
C LYS A 439 -1.94 -5.24 23.64
N GLU A 440 -3.26 -5.12 23.61
CA GLU A 440 -4.08 -5.28 24.81
C GLU A 440 -4.02 -6.72 25.36
N ALA A 441 -4.00 -7.72 24.48
CA ALA A 441 -3.87 -9.12 24.87
C ALA A 441 -2.54 -9.36 25.61
N PHE A 442 -1.43 -8.80 25.11
CA PHE A 442 -0.14 -8.82 25.81
C PHE A 442 -0.23 -8.17 27.19
N SER A 443 -0.84 -6.98 27.26
CA SER A 443 -0.99 -6.24 28.51
C SER A 443 -1.79 -7.05 29.55
N ARG A 444 -2.88 -7.69 29.12
CA ARG A 444 -3.69 -8.58 29.99
C ARG A 444 -2.89 -9.79 30.46
N LEU A 445 -2.10 -10.41 29.58
CA LEU A 445 -1.20 -11.51 29.95
C LEU A 445 -0.21 -11.07 31.03
N VAL A 446 0.51 -9.96 30.82
CA VAL A 446 1.47 -9.42 31.80
C VAL A 446 0.81 -9.16 33.16
N TYR A 447 -0.40 -8.60 33.17
CA TYR A 447 -1.16 -8.38 34.41
C TYR A 447 -1.48 -9.70 35.13
N LEU A 448 -1.96 -10.71 34.40
CA LEU A 448 -2.31 -12.01 34.96
C LEU A 448 -1.10 -12.70 35.57
N LEU A 449 0.05 -12.69 34.88
CA LEU A 449 1.28 -13.31 35.39
C LEU A 449 1.77 -12.63 36.68
N LYS A 450 1.74 -11.29 36.75
CA LYS A 450 2.06 -10.55 37.97
C LYS A 450 1.11 -10.87 39.12
N GLU A 451 -0.19 -10.96 38.83
CA GLU A 451 -1.21 -11.30 39.84
C GLU A 451 -1.04 -12.73 40.35
N GLN A 452 -0.75 -13.69 39.47
CA GLN A 452 -0.45 -15.08 39.84
C GLN A 452 0.78 -15.15 40.74
N ASN A 453 1.86 -14.45 40.37
CA ASN A 453 3.08 -14.40 41.16
C ASN A 453 2.84 -13.84 42.57
N LEU A 454 2.09 -12.73 42.69
CA LEU A 454 1.72 -12.14 43.97
C LEU A 454 0.81 -13.05 44.81
N LYS A 455 -0.10 -13.79 44.17
CA LYS A 455 -0.96 -14.76 44.87
C LYS A 455 -0.15 -15.92 45.44
N ALA A 456 0.85 -16.41 44.71
CA ALA A 456 1.75 -17.46 45.20
C ALA A 456 2.54 -16.99 46.43
N ASP A 457 3.09 -15.76 46.40
CA ASP A 457 3.75 -15.14 47.56
C ASP A 457 2.80 -15.03 48.76
N GLY A 458 1.60 -14.47 48.53
CA GLY A 458 0.61 -14.28 49.58
C GLY A 458 0.12 -15.59 50.18
N ALA A 459 0.00 -16.66 49.38
CA ALA A 459 -0.34 -17.99 49.86
C ALA A 459 0.76 -18.52 50.78
N TYR A 460 2.02 -18.53 50.33
CA TYR A 460 3.16 -18.99 51.14
C TYR A 460 3.31 -18.21 52.46
N LEU A 461 3.23 -16.88 52.39
CA LEU A 461 3.24 -16.03 53.59
C LEU A 461 2.13 -16.42 54.56
N LYS A 462 0.91 -16.67 54.06
CA LYS A 462 -0.27 -16.98 54.88
C LYS A 462 -0.21 -18.37 55.52
N THR A 463 0.07 -19.40 54.74
CA THR A 463 -0.10 -20.80 55.15
C THR A 463 1.14 -21.38 55.80
N ASP A 464 2.29 -20.80 55.53
CA ASP A 464 3.58 -21.37 55.91
C ASP A 464 4.36 -20.41 56.78
N LEU A 465 4.82 -19.28 56.24
CA LEU A 465 5.75 -18.43 56.97
C LEU A 465 5.12 -17.74 58.18
N LEU A 466 4.11 -16.90 57.96
CA LEU A 466 3.51 -16.09 59.04
C LEU A 466 2.62 -16.91 59.97
N PHE A 467 2.06 -18.02 59.47
CA PHE A 467 1.35 -18.99 60.32
C PHE A 467 2.28 -19.57 61.39
N GLU A 468 3.50 -19.98 61.01
CA GLU A 468 4.48 -20.47 61.97
C GLU A 468 4.92 -19.41 62.97
N MET A 469 4.85 -18.12 62.58
CA MET A 469 5.16 -16.99 63.46
C MET A 469 4.06 -16.69 64.46
N VAL A 470 2.80 -16.76 64.05
CA VAL A 470 1.64 -16.63 64.96
C VAL A 470 1.68 -17.72 66.02
N THR A 471 1.93 -18.96 65.62
CA THR A 471 2.02 -20.08 66.56
C THR A 471 3.28 -20.03 67.43
N LEU A 472 4.37 -19.39 66.98
CA LEU A 472 5.53 -19.10 67.83
C LEU A 472 5.23 -18.00 68.85
N GLU A 473 4.49 -16.95 68.45
CA GLU A 473 4.01 -15.90 69.34
C GLU A 473 3.16 -16.46 70.48
N GLU A 474 2.28 -17.43 70.19
CA GLU A 474 1.47 -18.11 71.20
C GLU A 474 2.34 -18.83 72.25
N ILE A 475 3.41 -19.49 71.82
CA ILE A 475 4.37 -20.13 72.73
C ILE A 475 5.03 -19.06 73.62
N VAL A 476 5.50 -17.97 73.03
CA VAL A 476 6.15 -16.87 73.76
C VAL A 476 5.19 -16.23 74.77
N LYS A 477 3.94 -15.96 74.38
CA LYS A 477 2.95 -15.29 75.22
C LYS A 477 2.36 -16.17 76.32
N PHE A 478 2.11 -17.45 76.07
CA PHE A 478 1.32 -18.29 76.96
C PHE A 478 2.10 -19.40 77.65
N CYS A 479 3.20 -19.88 77.03
CA CYS A 479 4.01 -20.95 77.59
C CYS A 479 5.20 -20.42 78.40
N LEU A 480 5.94 -19.44 77.86
CA LEU A 480 7.17 -18.94 78.50
C LEU A 480 6.98 -18.21 79.85
N PRO A 481 5.92 -17.41 80.10
CA PRO A 481 5.78 -16.70 81.37
C PRO A 481 5.73 -17.61 82.59
N LYS A 482 5.19 -18.83 82.44
CA LYS A 482 5.15 -19.84 83.51
C LYS A 482 6.55 -20.35 83.88
N LEU A 483 7.51 -20.28 82.96
CA LEU A 483 8.88 -20.75 83.14
C LEU A 483 9.82 -19.64 83.63
N LYS A 484 9.48 -18.36 83.41
CA LYS A 484 10.27 -17.20 83.89
C LYS A 484 10.40 -17.13 85.40
N VAL A 485 9.41 -17.64 86.14
CA VAL A 485 9.35 -17.61 87.61
C VAL A 485 10.22 -18.72 88.23
N HIS A 486 10.78 -19.61 87.42
CA HIS A 486 11.60 -20.72 87.91
C HIS A 486 12.94 -20.22 88.47
N GLU A 487 13.40 -20.80 89.59
CA GLU A 487 14.62 -20.34 90.29
C GLU A 487 15.93 -20.65 89.54
N LYS A 488 15.89 -21.54 88.54
CA LYS A 488 17.07 -22.06 87.85
C LYS A 488 17.50 -21.16 86.69
N GLU A 489 18.76 -20.74 86.71
CA GLU A 489 19.31 -19.84 85.70
C GLU A 489 19.28 -20.43 84.28
N SER A 490 19.54 -21.73 84.15
CA SER A 490 19.54 -22.42 82.87
C SER A 490 18.14 -22.56 82.22
N VAL A 491 17.07 -22.53 83.02
CA VAL A 491 15.68 -22.42 82.51
C VAL A 491 15.42 -21.02 81.99
N LYS A 492 15.91 -20.00 82.71
CA LYS A 492 15.81 -18.60 82.28
C LYS A 492 16.60 -18.34 81.00
N GLU A 493 17.80 -18.92 80.87
CA GLU A 493 18.60 -18.87 79.64
C GLU A 493 17.83 -19.45 78.44
N LEU A 494 17.15 -20.58 78.60
CA LEU A 494 16.31 -21.17 77.54
C LEU A 494 15.13 -20.28 77.17
N VAL A 495 14.43 -19.73 78.16
CA VAL A 495 13.33 -18.80 77.93
C VAL A 495 13.84 -17.59 77.15
N GLN A 496 14.97 -17.02 77.56
CA GLN A 496 15.58 -15.88 76.88
C GLN A 496 15.96 -16.21 75.44
N LEU A 497 16.53 -17.38 75.17
CA LEU A 497 16.87 -17.82 73.81
C LEU A 497 15.66 -17.87 72.87
N ILE A 498 14.52 -18.37 73.37
CA ILE A 498 13.28 -18.43 72.58
C ILE A 498 12.70 -17.03 72.37
N GLU A 499 12.73 -16.17 73.40
CA GLU A 499 12.30 -14.77 73.27
C GLU A 499 13.18 -13.99 72.30
N ASP A 500 14.50 -14.15 72.36
CA ASP A 500 15.45 -13.53 71.44
C ASP A 500 15.21 -14.00 70.01
N CYS A 501 14.94 -15.30 69.80
CA CYS A 501 14.59 -15.84 68.48
C CYS A 501 13.32 -15.18 67.93
N TYR A 502 12.26 -15.11 68.74
CA TYR A 502 11.01 -14.47 68.35
C TYR A 502 11.19 -12.98 68.03
N LEU A 503 11.90 -12.23 68.88
CA LEU A 503 12.19 -10.81 68.66
C LEU A 503 13.04 -10.58 67.41
N GLN A 504 14.01 -11.45 67.13
CA GLN A 504 14.81 -11.38 65.91
C GLN A 504 13.94 -11.57 64.67
N ILE A 505 13.03 -12.54 64.68
CA ILE A 505 12.12 -12.79 63.57
C ILE A 505 11.13 -11.63 63.39
N GLU A 506 10.51 -11.16 64.48
CA GLU A 506 9.59 -10.03 64.43
C GLU A 506 10.27 -8.77 63.86
N ASN A 507 11.51 -8.51 64.26
CA ASN A 507 12.29 -7.42 63.69
C ASN A 507 12.57 -7.63 62.20
N LYS A 508 12.85 -8.85 61.74
CA LYS A 508 13.03 -9.14 60.31
C LYS A 508 11.76 -8.86 59.51
N ILE A 509 10.59 -9.25 60.03
CA ILE A 509 9.28 -8.98 59.41
C ILE A 509 9.00 -7.46 59.32
N LYS A 510 9.30 -6.70 60.38
CA LYS A 510 9.16 -5.23 60.38
C LYS A 510 9.96 -4.55 59.27
N HIS A 511 11.12 -5.10 58.91
CA HIS A 511 12.01 -4.53 57.89
C HIS A 511 11.75 -5.08 56.47
N SER A 512 10.84 -6.04 56.30
CA SER A 512 10.59 -6.72 55.01
C SER A 512 9.34 -6.22 54.27
N GLY A 513 8.87 -5.00 54.57
CA GLY A 513 7.69 -4.41 53.91
C GLY A 513 6.34 -5.07 54.28
N ILE A 514 6.32 -5.93 55.32
CA ILE A 514 5.11 -6.49 55.89
C ILE A 514 4.66 -5.61 57.07
N GLU A 515 3.45 -5.09 56.99
CA GLU A 515 2.86 -4.29 58.07
C GLU A 515 2.22 -5.22 59.10
N MET A 516 2.52 -5.01 60.38
CA MET A 516 1.88 -5.75 61.46
C MET A 516 0.54 -5.10 61.84
N ILE A 517 -0.46 -5.93 62.07
CA ILE A 517 -1.79 -5.53 62.54
C ILE A 517 -1.79 -5.73 64.06
N GLU A 518 -1.58 -4.64 64.79
CA GLU A 518 -1.55 -4.60 66.26
C GLU A 518 -2.63 -3.63 66.77
N PRO A 519 -3.88 -4.09 66.93
CA PRO A 519 -4.93 -3.20 67.39
C PRO A 519 -4.78 -2.86 68.87
N ASN A 520 -5.23 -1.67 69.26
CA ASN A 520 -5.18 -1.25 70.66
C ASN A 520 -6.39 -1.77 71.43
N ILE A 521 -6.22 -1.90 72.74
CA ILE A 521 -7.34 -2.11 73.66
C ILE A 521 -8.30 -0.91 73.52
N HIS A 522 -9.60 -1.18 73.49
CA HIS A 522 -10.69 -0.24 73.20
C HIS A 522 -10.88 0.17 71.71
N ASP A 523 -10.03 -0.28 70.79
CA ASP A 523 -10.31 -0.09 69.36
C ASP A 523 -11.58 -0.86 68.96
N LYS A 524 -12.34 -0.33 67.99
CA LYS A 524 -13.48 -1.05 67.42
C LYS A 524 -13.01 -2.20 66.55
N PHE A 525 -13.68 -3.35 66.66
CA PHE A 525 -13.41 -4.51 65.83
C PHE A 525 -13.53 -4.20 64.32
N ASN A 526 -12.52 -4.60 63.56
CA ASN A 526 -12.44 -4.51 62.10
C ASN A 526 -12.33 -5.91 61.48
N GLY A 527 -13.45 -6.48 61.04
CA GLY A 527 -13.49 -7.84 60.44
C GLY A 527 -12.71 -8.03 59.14
N LYS A 528 -12.13 -6.97 58.55
CA LYS A 528 -11.20 -7.11 57.42
C LYS A 528 -9.81 -7.57 57.89
N GLU A 529 -9.37 -7.09 59.05
CA GLU A 529 -8.00 -7.22 59.56
C GLU A 529 -7.91 -8.07 60.83
N GLN A 530 -9.04 -8.33 61.48
CA GLN A 530 -9.12 -8.97 62.78
C GLN A 530 -10.09 -10.15 62.76
N GLU A 531 -9.82 -11.13 63.62
CA GLU A 531 -10.65 -12.31 63.85
C GLU A 531 -10.96 -12.44 65.35
N ILE A 532 -12.24 -12.61 65.69
CA ILE A 532 -12.68 -12.75 67.08
C ILE A 532 -12.56 -14.21 67.49
N ILE A 533 -11.67 -14.50 68.43
CA ILE A 533 -11.50 -15.86 68.96
C ILE A 533 -12.38 -16.11 70.19
N LEU A 534 -12.72 -15.07 70.93
CA LEU A 534 -13.53 -15.14 72.14
C LEU A 534 -14.31 -13.84 72.34
N VAL A 535 -15.51 -13.96 72.89
CA VAL A 535 -16.35 -12.83 73.26
C VAL A 535 -16.62 -12.89 74.76
N GLU A 536 -16.31 -11.81 75.47
CA GLU A 536 -16.41 -11.73 76.92
C GLU A 536 -17.25 -10.55 77.39
N SER A 537 -17.89 -10.69 78.55
CA SER A 537 -18.59 -9.58 79.23
C SER A 537 -17.64 -8.96 80.24
N VAL A 538 -17.04 -7.82 79.89
CA VAL A 538 -16.03 -7.12 80.69
C VAL A 538 -16.52 -5.73 81.04
N GLU A 539 -16.46 -5.39 82.34
CA GLU A 539 -16.84 -4.07 82.83
C GLU A 539 -15.92 -2.98 82.25
N GLY A 540 -16.49 -1.86 81.81
CA GLY A 540 -15.73 -0.75 81.20
C GLY A 540 -15.50 -0.83 79.69
N PHE A 541 -15.97 -1.89 79.01
CA PHE A 541 -15.88 -2.04 77.55
C PHE A 541 -17.24 -1.90 76.86
N LYS A 542 -17.29 -1.27 75.68
CA LYS A 542 -18.50 -1.25 74.84
C LYS A 542 -18.52 -2.44 73.89
N LYS A 543 -19.72 -2.88 73.52
CA LYS A 543 -19.92 -3.96 72.55
C LYS A 543 -19.07 -3.77 71.28
N GLY A 544 -18.30 -4.80 70.93
CA GLY A 544 -17.43 -4.81 69.75
C GLY A 544 -16.12 -4.05 69.91
N GLU A 545 -15.80 -3.52 71.09
CA GLU A 545 -14.46 -3.04 71.42
C GLU A 545 -13.52 -4.22 71.71
N ILE A 546 -12.25 -4.05 71.38
CA ILE A 546 -11.20 -5.03 71.63
C ILE A 546 -10.81 -4.99 73.11
N VAL A 547 -10.95 -6.15 73.76
CA VAL A 547 -10.60 -6.38 75.17
C VAL A 547 -9.12 -6.74 75.30
N ALA A 548 -8.64 -7.62 74.42
CA ALA A 548 -7.25 -8.05 74.40
C ALA A 548 -6.83 -8.56 73.01
N VAL A 549 -5.54 -8.44 72.71
CA VAL A 549 -4.93 -9.01 71.49
C VAL A 549 -4.28 -10.34 71.82
N HIS A 550 -4.77 -11.41 71.22
CA HIS A 550 -4.22 -12.75 71.42
C HIS A 550 -2.95 -12.95 70.60
N THR A 551 -3.02 -12.74 69.28
CA THR A 551 -1.88 -12.79 68.36
C THR A 551 -1.95 -11.65 67.35
N LYS A 552 -0.80 -11.25 66.84
CA LYS A 552 -0.71 -10.17 65.85
C LYS A 552 -1.15 -10.66 64.47
N GLY A 553 -1.69 -9.74 63.67
CA GLY A 553 -1.94 -9.97 62.26
C GLY A 553 -0.83 -9.39 61.38
N TYR A 554 -0.90 -9.66 60.08
CA TYR A 554 0.11 -9.25 59.11
C TYR A 554 -0.54 -8.91 57.77
N LYS A 555 -0.04 -7.84 57.15
CA LYS A 555 -0.53 -7.29 55.89
C LYS A 555 0.65 -7.15 54.92
N TYR A 556 0.49 -7.68 53.71
CA TYR A 556 1.49 -7.61 52.64
C TYR A 556 0.91 -6.83 51.48
N LYS A 557 1.60 -5.76 51.03
CA LYS A 557 1.15 -4.89 49.93
C LYS A 557 -0.32 -4.44 50.07
N ASN A 558 -0.68 -3.99 51.27
CA ASN A 558 -2.04 -3.59 51.66
C ASN A 558 -3.12 -4.68 51.71
N ILE A 559 -2.76 -5.95 51.54
CA ILE A 559 -3.69 -7.08 51.64
C ILE A 559 -3.48 -7.78 52.99
N PRO A 560 -4.52 -7.91 53.84
CA PRO A 560 -4.42 -8.71 55.07
C PRO A 560 -4.15 -10.18 54.70
N VAL A 561 -2.96 -10.65 55.04
CA VAL A 561 -2.53 -12.04 54.77
C VAL A 561 -2.93 -12.93 55.94
N VAL A 562 -2.68 -12.46 57.16
CA VAL A 562 -3.06 -13.10 58.42
C VAL A 562 -3.77 -12.07 59.28
N ARG A 563 -4.94 -12.41 59.83
CA ARG A 563 -5.70 -11.50 60.69
C ARG A 563 -5.20 -11.55 62.13
N ALA A 564 -5.31 -10.43 62.84
CA ALA A 564 -5.02 -10.39 64.26
C ALA A 564 -6.12 -11.10 65.05
N ASN A 565 -5.76 -12.04 65.91
CA ASN A 565 -6.73 -12.71 66.78
C ASN A 565 -6.99 -11.85 68.01
N VAL A 566 -8.25 -11.52 68.26
CA VAL A 566 -8.67 -10.61 69.34
C VAL A 566 -9.80 -11.20 70.18
N ILE A 567 -9.85 -10.77 71.43
CA ILE A 567 -10.99 -10.97 72.33
C ILE A 567 -11.84 -9.70 72.27
N ALA A 568 -13.14 -9.82 72.01
CA ALA A 568 -14.05 -8.69 71.86
C ALA A 568 -15.10 -8.64 72.98
N ALA A 569 -15.56 -7.45 73.33
CA ALA A 569 -16.62 -7.27 74.31
C ALA A 569 -18.01 -7.60 73.74
N LYS A 570 -18.81 -8.33 74.52
CA LYS A 570 -20.13 -8.87 74.15
C LYS A 570 -21.21 -7.82 73.87
#